data_AF-Q6UJ49-F1
#
_entry.id   AF-Q6UJ49-F1
#
_cell.length_a   1.000
_cell.length_b   1.000
_cell.length_c   1.000
_cell.angle_alpha   90.00
_cell.angle_beta   90.00
_cell.angle_gamma   90.00
#
_symmetry.space_group_name_H-M   'P 1'
#
loop_
_entity.id
_entity.type
_entity.pdbx_description
1 polymer ?
#
loop_
_entity_poly.entity_id
_entity_poly.type
_entity_poly.pdbx_seq_one_letter_code
_entity_poly.pdbx_strand_id
1 'polypeptide(L)'
;GGRGKTTLVHKVLKRERVKGKFNPIIWLPFSGMREEEEQFSRFSFETCILDHLGKTLDGRIVDLGKILERLNQLFSGKRYLIVLMMSG
;
A
#
# COMPACT_ATOMS: atom_id res chain seq x y z
N GLY A 1 16.86 2.52 14.11
CA GLY A 1 17.98 2.70 13.15
C GLY A 1 17.66 1.96 11.85
N GLY A 2 17.93 2.44 10.63
CA GLY A 2 18.61 3.65 10.15
C GLY A 2 18.23 3.94 8.68
N ARG A 3 18.40 5.19 8.26
CA ARG A 3 17.88 5.84 7.02
C ARG A 3 18.31 5.22 5.67
N GLY A 4 19.20 4.22 5.67
CA GLY A 4 19.80 3.65 4.46
C GLY A 4 18.90 2.72 3.66
N LYS A 5 18.07 1.89 4.33
CA LYS A 5 17.24 0.87 3.67
C LYS A 5 16.14 1.51 2.83
N THR A 6 15.40 2.46 3.42
CA THR A 6 14.38 3.28 2.74
C THR A 6 14.95 3.99 1.51
N THR A 7 16.15 4.56 1.65
CA THR A 7 16.83 5.28 0.56
C THR A 7 17.20 4.36 -0.61
N LEU A 8 17.66 3.14 -0.33
CA LEU A 8 18.00 2.17 -1.37
C LEU A 8 16.75 1.68 -2.11
N VAL A 9 15.68 1.34 -1.39
CA VAL A 9 14.41 0.90 -2.01
C VAL A 9 13.88 1.99 -2.93
N HIS A 10 13.87 3.25 -2.47
CA HIS A 10 13.46 4.38 -3.30
C HIS A 10 14.32 4.54 -4.58
N LYS A 11 15.64 4.33 -4.49
CA LYS A 11 16.53 4.34 -5.66
C LYS A 11 16.23 3.20 -6.64
N VAL A 12 15.88 2.01 -6.14
CA VAL A 12 15.52 0.86 -6.99
C VAL A 12 14.19 1.10 -7.70
N LEU A 13 13.17 1.59 -6.98
CA LEU A 13 11.85 1.89 -7.58
C LEU A 13 11.91 2.96 -8.66
N LYS A 14 12.87 3.90 -8.57
CA LYS A 14 13.07 4.93 -9.58
C LYS A 14 13.70 4.44 -10.88
N ARG A 15 14.24 3.22 -10.91
CA ARG A 15 14.86 2.66 -12.13
C ARG A 15 13.80 2.39 -13.19
N GLU A 16 14.09 2.78 -14.43
CA GLU A 16 13.17 2.63 -15.57
C GLU A 16 12.75 1.17 -15.79
N ARG A 17 13.68 0.23 -15.61
CA ARG A 17 13.40 -1.22 -15.70
C ARG A 17 12.34 -1.69 -14.69
N VAL A 18 12.26 -1.03 -13.53
CA VAL A 18 11.27 -1.35 -12.49
C VAL A 18 9.95 -0.67 -12.81
N LYS A 19 9.96 0.63 -13.16
CA LYS A 19 8.76 1.38 -13.56
C LYS A 19 8.06 0.79 -14.79
N GLY A 20 8.82 0.36 -15.80
CA GLY A 20 8.25 -0.26 -17.00
C GLY A 20 7.77 -1.70 -16.81
N LYS A 21 8.19 -2.37 -15.72
CA LYS A 21 7.81 -3.76 -15.44
C LYS A 21 6.61 -3.87 -14.51
N PHE A 22 6.51 -2.97 -13.54
CA PHE A 22 5.50 -3.00 -12.49
C PHE A 22 4.56 -1.80 -12.57
N ASN A 23 3.26 -2.08 -12.59
CA ASN A 23 2.21 -1.07 -12.54
C ASN A 23 0.95 -1.67 -11.88
N PRO A 24 0.50 -1.18 -10.70
CA PRO A 24 1.06 -0.06 -9.93
C PRO A 24 2.26 -0.47 -9.03
N ILE A 25 3.03 0.54 -8.61
CA ILE A 25 4.03 0.45 -7.52
C ILE A 25 3.46 1.23 -6.34
N ILE A 26 3.29 0.58 -5.19
CA ILE A 26 2.60 1.14 -4.02
C ILE A 26 3.53 1.12 -2.82
N TRP A 27 3.57 2.23 -2.09
CA TRP A 27 4.44 2.41 -0.93
C TRP A 27 3.63 2.57 0.35
N LEU A 28 3.58 1.56 1.20
CA LEU A 28 2.72 1.59 2.40
C LEU A 28 3.58 1.76 3.67
N PRO A 29 3.28 2.75 4.51
CA PRO A 29 3.79 2.78 5.87
C PRO A 29 3.16 1.62 6.65
N PHE A 30 3.99 0.80 7.26
CA PHE A 30 3.61 -0.35 8.08
C PHE A 30 4.04 -0.09 9.52
N SER A 31 3.19 0.63 10.26
CA SER A 31 3.42 0.94 11.68
C SER A 31 2.31 0.30 12.51
N GLY A 32 2.59 -0.85 13.12
CA GLY A 32 1.73 -1.42 14.16
C GLY A 32 0.73 -2.48 13.72
N MET A 33 1.23 -3.63 13.24
CA MET A 33 0.51 -4.87 13.51
C MET A 33 1.03 -5.43 14.83
N ARG A 34 0.48 -4.94 15.95
CA ARG A 34 0.53 -5.66 17.22
C ARG A 34 -0.76 -6.47 17.30
N GLU A 35 -0.64 -7.78 17.44
CA GLU A 35 -1.76 -8.74 17.43
C GLU A 35 -2.83 -8.47 18.51
N GLU A 36 -2.54 -7.56 19.46
CA GLU A 36 -3.34 -7.34 20.68
C GLU A 36 -4.05 -5.98 20.74
N GLU A 37 -3.86 -5.10 19.77
CA GLU A 37 -4.56 -3.82 19.73
C GLU A 37 -5.85 -3.97 18.90
N GLU A 38 -6.98 -4.26 19.58
CA GLU A 38 -8.36 -4.20 19.07
C GLU A 38 -8.77 -2.82 18.50
N GLN A 39 -7.82 -1.92 18.30
CA GLN A 39 -7.98 -0.71 17.54
C GLN A 39 -7.50 -0.94 16.10
N PHE A 40 -8.34 -1.61 15.32
CA PHE A 40 -8.46 -1.33 13.87
C PHE A 40 -8.86 0.15 13.70
N SER A 41 -7.94 1.05 14.02
CA SER A 41 -8.17 2.48 14.06
C SER A 41 -8.10 3.04 12.64
N ARG A 42 -9.29 3.17 12.05
CA ARG A 42 -9.67 4.08 10.97
C ARG A 42 -9.08 3.90 9.57
N PHE A 43 -8.08 3.05 9.36
CA PHE A 43 -7.67 2.66 8.00
C PHE A 43 -7.19 1.21 7.97
N SER A 44 -8.02 0.30 7.44
CA SER A 44 -7.56 -1.06 7.10
C SER A 44 -6.45 -0.97 6.04
N PHE A 45 -5.57 -1.97 5.99
CA PHE A 45 -4.47 -2.06 5.02
C PHE A 45 -4.95 -1.78 3.58
N GLU A 46 -6.15 -2.26 3.26
CA GLU A 46 -6.80 -2.11 1.98
C GLU A 46 -7.27 -0.67 1.70
N THR A 47 -7.80 0.04 2.71
CA THR A 47 -8.12 1.48 2.58
C THR A 47 -6.86 2.33 2.39
N CYS A 48 -5.75 1.97 3.04
CA CYS A 48 -4.46 2.66 2.87
C CYS A 48 -3.93 2.50 1.44
N ILE A 49 -4.08 1.31 0.84
CA ILE A 49 -3.74 1.10 -0.58
C ILE A 49 -4.58 2.00 -1.49
N LEU A 50 -5.89 2.06 -1.28
CA LEU A 50 -6.78 2.87 -2.13
C LEU A 50 -6.47 4.37 -2.01
N ASP A 51 -6.19 4.85 -0.80
CA ASP A 51 -5.79 6.24 -0.56
C ASP A 51 -4.47 6.58 -1.27
N HIS A 52 -3.45 5.72 -1.15
CA HIS A 52 -2.18 5.92 -1.87
C HIS A 52 -2.36 5.91 -3.40
N LEU A 53 -3.33 5.16 -3.92
CA LEU A 53 -3.63 5.14 -5.35
C LEU A 53 -4.45 6.36 -5.81
N GLY A 54 -4.70 7.34 -4.93
CA GLY A 54 -5.49 8.54 -5.21
C GLY A 54 -6.97 8.23 -5.44
N LYS A 55 -7.44 7.08 -4.94
CA LYS A 55 -8.84 6.66 -5.06
C LYS A 55 -9.53 6.94 -3.74
N THR A 56 -9.88 8.21 -3.51
CA THR A 56 -10.67 8.61 -2.35
C THR A 56 -11.95 7.79 -2.29
N LEU A 57 -12.13 7.10 -1.18
CA LEU A 57 -13.40 6.54 -0.78
C LEU A 57 -14.15 7.66 -0.08
N ASP A 58 -15.22 8.18 -0.70
CA ASP A 58 -16.15 9.09 -0.02
C ASP A 58 -16.51 8.46 1.32
N GLY A 59 -16.24 9.17 2.42
CA GLY A 59 -16.10 8.68 3.80
C GLY A 59 -17.34 8.04 4.46
N ARG A 60 -18.12 7.28 3.70
CA ARG A 60 -19.10 6.33 4.20
C ARG A 60 -18.38 5.07 4.68
N ILE A 61 -19.02 4.33 5.57
CA ILE A 61 -18.61 2.97 5.95
C ILE A 61 -18.45 2.17 4.65
N VAL A 62 -17.21 2.01 4.20
CA VAL A 62 -16.94 1.27 2.98
C VAL A 62 -16.88 -0.19 3.36
N ASP A 63 -17.87 -0.92 2.87
CA ASP A 63 -17.90 -2.37 2.94
C ASP A 63 -16.56 -2.95 2.44
N LEU A 64 -15.96 -3.83 3.26
CA LEU A 64 -14.69 -4.48 2.95
C LEU A 64 -14.76 -5.20 1.60
N GLY A 65 -15.91 -5.76 1.24
CA GLY A 65 -16.15 -6.39 -0.05
C GLY A 65 -15.90 -5.43 -1.22
N LYS A 66 -16.39 -4.19 -1.16
CA LYS A 66 -16.19 -3.16 -2.20
C LYS A 66 -14.73 -2.73 -2.32
N ILE A 67 -14.02 -2.71 -1.19
CA ILE A 67 -12.59 -2.41 -1.19
C ILE A 67 -11.82 -3.53 -1.89
N LEU A 68 -12.08 -4.78 -1.50
CA LEU A 68 -11.45 -5.96 -2.10
C LEU A 68 -11.75 -6.06 -3.60
N GLU A 69 -12.97 -5.77 -4.03
CA GLU A 69 -13.34 -5.74 -5.44
C GLU A 69 -12.51 -4.70 -6.22
N ARG A 70 -12.38 -3.49 -5.68
CA ARG A 70 -11.56 -2.44 -6.31
C ARG A 70 -10.09 -2.81 -6.37
N LEU A 71 -9.54 -3.38 -5.30
CA LEU A 71 -8.16 -3.87 -5.30
C LEU A 71 -7.99 -4.97 -6.34
N ASN A 72 -8.94 -5.90 -6.43
CA ASN A 72 -8.91 -6.95 -7.44
C ASN A 72 -8.94 -6.36 -8.85
N GLN A 73 -9.79 -5.38 -9.15
CA GLN A 73 -9.78 -4.68 -10.45
C GLN A 73 -8.45 -3.95 -10.72
N LEU A 74 -7.83 -3.39 -9.69
CA LEU A 74 -6.57 -2.65 -9.81
C LEU A 74 -5.38 -3.58 -10.04
N PHE A 75 -5.39 -4.79 -9.49
CA PHE A 75 -4.27 -5.72 -9.53
C PHE A 75 -4.43 -6.88 -10.50
N SER A 76 -5.66 -7.24 -10.86
CA SER A 76 -5.95 -8.40 -11.70
C SER A 76 -5.25 -8.27 -13.07
N GLY A 77 -4.51 -9.31 -13.43
CA GLY A 77 -3.72 -9.37 -14.65
C GLY A 77 -2.51 -8.44 -14.69
N LYS A 78 -2.21 -7.71 -13.61
CA LYS A 78 -1.08 -6.77 -13.57
C LYS A 78 0.08 -7.30 -12.75
N ARG A 79 1.29 -6.91 -13.15
CA ARG A 79 2.48 -7.08 -12.32
C ARG A 79 2.57 -5.87 -11.40
N TYR A 80 2.18 -6.04 -10.15
CA TYR A 80 2.25 -4.97 -9.14
C TYR A 80 3.44 -5.17 -8.20
N LEU A 81 3.84 -4.09 -7.53
CA LEU A 81 4.87 -4.12 -6.49
C LEU A 81 4.38 -3.34 -5.28
N ILE A 82 4.28 -4.01 -4.13
CA ILE A 82 3.89 -3.40 -2.85
C ILE A 82 5.13 -3.37 -1.95
N VAL A 83 5.47 -2.19 -1.46
CA VAL A 83 6.58 -1.99 -0.54
C VAL A 83 6.02 -1.66 0.83
N LEU A 84 6.30 -2.52 1.81
CA LEU A 84 5.93 -2.34 3.21
C LEU A 84 7.12 -1.78 3.98
N MET A 85 6.94 -0.65 4.68
CA MET A 85 8.01 0.01 5.42
C MET A 85 7.68 0.12 6.90
N MET A 86 8.50 -0.47 7.76
CA MET A 86 8.42 -0.24 9.20
C MET A 86 8.98 1.14 9.56
N SER A 87 8.14 2.04 10.05
CA SER A 87 8.63 3.23 10.77
C SER A 87 9.03 2.78 12.17
N GLY A 88 10.33 2.80 12.45
CA GLY A 88 10.84 2.62 13.81
C GLY A 88 10.97 3.94 14.55
#